data_AF-A0A6C0HSX8-F1
#
_entry.id   AF-A0A6C0HSX8-F1
#
_cell.length_a   1.000
_cell.length_b   1.000
_cell.length_c   1.000
_cell.angle_alpha   90.00
_cell.angle_beta   90.00
_cell.angle_gamma   90.00
#
_symmetry.space_group_name_H-M   'P 1'
#
loop_
_entity.id
_entity.type
_entity.pdbx_description
1 polymer ?
#
loop_
_entity_poly.entity_id
_entity_poly.type
_entity_poly.pdbx_seq_one_letter_code
_entity_poly.pdbx_strand_id
1 'polypeptide(L)'
;MSINVEELKIKISTNLPGSNSSLIDFKRTMLSHPELVDMRQDLSEYPYFTFDVKYPLKNLRYLTYKDRVEFFFNKEKFTQRLLTFSKEKTILDITKIETDKDEQFYYKRRDKNIEKNILAMIELLFPTKFPVINDIQSSYDIVQERSKIKNMVLDPMVTNNYCYFKINNETYTVKKNIWINDILNHPFYQRLILEYRKLWIALEESKLKIKREYNLKIKNKKVTENEIKSEKEKRIGIIDKLLKEKNDSVDKKDVPREYDVFTGIIVNDYKAPLRESSNTELQTLLNTSNSDSIEEFYNFLNYLYDRFFYLGKNENSKKLDMKYKNKLKVGMSFVNLNIMDAPKKEVYIYIDFIKGEVNKENEKKIWCPFVGDYLGNQLETLILNYYSKGVTTKSIPNWNITKNRMIFSIKNSKSEETKKPLMLEEKPLHNSTGKHVSNKEEKKEDKNSSNYISFKSNFLSFIFKKIDKKKIDELNESRFKVLLPVTLTDQNLLDLIEKNDSELYSLIEEWNKSPNRNRGLISELNVKISSLEGKLKNAKDESKHQELIKVFIEMNNQNFKASLFNLLIEVENIVLELEQNKKLFSNVLPRGGGTKKKGKNSSLFTRKLINKK
;
A
#
# COMPACT_ATOMS: atom_id res chain seq x y z
N MET A 1 48.93 3.65 -15.59
CA MET A 1 47.81 3.58 -14.60
C MET A 1 46.53 3.27 -15.34
N SER A 2 45.79 2.26 -14.90
CA SER A 2 44.48 1.92 -15.47
C SER A 2 43.40 2.11 -14.41
N ILE A 3 42.30 2.71 -14.81
CA ILE A 3 41.04 2.72 -14.06
C ILE A 3 40.09 1.76 -14.77
N ASN A 4 39.37 0.93 -14.03
CA ASN A 4 38.34 0.08 -14.59
C ASN A 4 37.11 0.92 -14.92
N VAL A 5 36.79 0.99 -16.22
CA VAL A 5 35.69 1.79 -16.77
C VAL A 5 34.74 0.87 -17.53
N GLU A 6 33.50 0.85 -17.08
CA GLU A 6 32.43 0.02 -17.63
C GLU A 6 31.19 0.86 -17.91
N GLU A 7 30.31 0.37 -18.76
CA GLU A 7 28.99 0.97 -18.98
C GLU A 7 28.05 0.70 -17.80
N LEU A 8 27.29 1.71 -17.42
CA LEU A 8 26.31 1.65 -16.34
C LEU A 8 24.90 1.68 -16.89
N LYS A 9 24.13 0.64 -16.62
CA LYS A 9 22.70 0.60 -16.94
C LYS A 9 21.92 1.41 -15.91
N ILE A 10 21.14 2.38 -16.37
CA ILE A 10 20.27 3.18 -15.50
C ILE A 10 18.82 2.80 -15.77
N LYS A 11 18.13 2.30 -14.75
CA LYS A 11 16.69 1.98 -14.77
C LYS A 11 15.92 3.16 -14.18
N ILE A 12 15.03 3.78 -14.95
CA ILE A 12 14.23 4.93 -14.51
C ILE A 12 12.82 4.50 -14.12
N SER A 13 12.42 4.79 -12.88
CA SER A 13 11.03 4.79 -12.42
C SER A 13 10.47 6.22 -12.48
N THR A 14 9.20 6.41 -12.86
CA THR A 14 8.64 7.76 -13.11
C THR A 14 7.21 7.93 -12.60
N ASN A 15 6.74 9.18 -12.63
CA ASN A 15 5.34 9.58 -12.43
C ASN A 15 4.52 9.65 -13.73
N LEU A 16 4.92 8.97 -14.83
CA LEU A 16 4.13 8.97 -16.06
C LEU A 16 2.86 8.10 -15.91
N PRO A 17 1.68 8.52 -16.44
CA PRO A 17 0.45 7.76 -16.41
C PRO A 17 0.45 6.66 -17.49
N GLY A 18 -0.19 5.51 -17.22
CA GLY A 18 -0.60 4.58 -18.29
C GLY A 18 0.16 3.26 -18.44
N SER A 19 1.09 2.91 -17.56
CA SER A 19 1.68 1.57 -17.52
C SER A 19 2.00 1.18 -16.09
N ASN A 20 1.73 -0.08 -15.72
CA ASN A 20 2.21 -0.69 -14.49
C ASN A 20 3.69 -0.32 -14.31
N SER A 21 4.01 0.63 -13.43
CA SER A 21 5.38 0.95 -13.00
C SER A 21 6.44 0.81 -14.11
N SER A 22 6.28 1.48 -15.25
CA SER A 22 7.19 1.29 -16.40
C SER A 22 8.60 1.73 -16.01
N LEU A 23 9.43 0.76 -15.64
CA LEU A 23 10.86 0.92 -15.55
C LEU A 23 11.37 1.11 -16.97
N ILE A 24 11.90 2.30 -17.25
CA ILE A 24 12.44 2.65 -18.55
C ILE A 24 13.94 2.47 -18.51
N ASP A 25 14.50 1.79 -19.51
CA ASP A 25 15.95 1.71 -19.67
C ASP A 25 16.44 3.04 -20.24
N PHE A 26 17.20 3.79 -19.43
CA PHE A 26 17.75 5.06 -19.87
C PHE A 26 18.73 4.85 -21.02
N LYS A 27 18.55 5.64 -22.08
CA LYS A 27 19.51 5.79 -23.15
C LYS A 27 19.85 7.26 -23.33
N ARG A 28 21.09 7.55 -23.74
CA ARG A 28 21.54 8.91 -24.08
C ARG A 28 20.55 9.67 -24.97
N THR A 29 19.99 8.99 -25.97
CA THR A 29 19.07 9.55 -26.97
C THR A 29 17.76 10.07 -26.38
N MET A 30 17.43 9.70 -25.15
CA MET A 30 16.28 10.25 -24.43
C MET A 30 16.53 11.68 -23.93
N LEU A 31 17.79 12.08 -23.76
CA LEU A 31 18.14 13.45 -23.34
C LEU A 31 17.83 14.42 -24.47
N SER A 32 17.08 15.48 -24.14
CA SER A 32 16.75 16.57 -25.05
C SER A 32 17.17 17.88 -24.39
N HIS A 33 18.05 18.63 -25.03
CA HIS A 33 18.47 19.95 -24.57
C HIS A 33 19.02 20.77 -25.75
N PRO A 34 18.82 22.10 -25.79
CA PRO A 34 19.30 22.93 -26.91
C PRO A 34 20.80 22.78 -27.21
N GLU A 35 21.63 22.61 -26.18
CA GLU A 35 23.08 22.39 -26.35
C GLU A 35 23.47 21.05 -27.00
N LEU A 36 22.52 20.12 -27.14
CA LEU A 36 22.78 18.77 -27.68
C LEU A 36 22.48 18.64 -29.19
N VAL A 37 21.96 19.68 -29.84
CA VAL A 37 21.58 19.64 -31.27
C VAL A 37 22.76 19.25 -32.16
N ASP A 38 23.95 19.80 -31.89
CA ASP A 38 25.18 19.54 -32.66
C ASP A 38 26.10 18.54 -31.94
N MET A 39 25.53 17.56 -31.24
CA MET A 39 26.29 16.53 -30.56
C MET A 39 26.73 15.44 -31.54
N ARG A 40 27.95 14.92 -31.34
CA ARG A 40 28.46 13.80 -32.15
C ARG A 40 27.57 12.57 -32.00
N GLN A 41 27.43 11.82 -33.09
CA GLN A 41 26.57 10.62 -33.12
C GLN A 41 27.27 9.36 -32.57
N ASP A 42 28.61 9.36 -32.46
CA ASP A 42 29.46 8.24 -32.07
C ASP A 42 29.56 7.99 -30.55
N LEU A 43 28.72 8.66 -29.75
CA LEU A 43 28.68 8.48 -28.30
C LEU A 43 27.88 7.22 -27.90
N SER A 44 28.34 6.53 -26.86
CA SER A 44 27.65 5.34 -26.32
C SER A 44 26.20 5.64 -25.92
N GLU A 45 25.36 4.61 -25.94
CA GLU A 45 23.98 4.69 -25.43
C GLU A 45 23.93 4.74 -23.90
N TYR A 46 24.90 4.13 -23.22
CA TYR A 46 24.98 4.03 -21.76
C TYR A 46 26.14 4.87 -21.20
N PRO A 47 25.96 5.51 -20.04
CA PRO A 47 27.03 6.29 -19.43
C PRO A 47 28.14 5.37 -18.89
N TYR A 48 29.38 5.79 -19.04
CA TYR A 48 30.53 5.17 -18.41
C TYR A 48 30.58 5.47 -16.91
N PHE A 49 31.06 4.49 -16.16
CA PHE A 49 31.15 4.55 -14.72
C PHE A 49 32.40 3.86 -14.19
N THR A 50 32.94 4.40 -13.12
CA THR A 50 33.95 3.74 -12.30
C THR A 50 33.73 4.06 -10.82
N PHE A 51 34.07 3.10 -9.96
CA PHE A 51 34.15 3.33 -8.52
C PHE A 51 35.60 3.45 -8.03
N ASP A 52 36.59 3.27 -8.91
CA ASP A 52 38.01 3.23 -8.54
C ASP A 52 38.51 4.59 -8.05
N VAL A 53 37.95 5.65 -8.63
CA VAL A 53 38.26 7.04 -8.32
C VAL A 53 36.99 7.83 -8.07
N LYS A 54 37.05 8.76 -7.12
CA LYS A 54 35.95 9.68 -6.87
C LYS A 54 35.91 10.75 -7.96
N TYR A 55 34.73 11.06 -8.47
CA TYR A 55 34.57 12.11 -9.49
C TYR A 55 34.97 13.49 -8.94
N PRO A 56 35.71 14.30 -9.72
CA PRO A 56 36.10 15.65 -9.36
C PRO A 56 34.92 16.62 -9.55
N LEU A 57 33.84 16.42 -8.78
CA LEU A 57 32.55 17.10 -8.97
C LEU A 57 32.67 18.63 -9.06
N LYS A 58 33.57 19.25 -8.28
CA LYS A 58 33.81 20.71 -8.37
C LYS A 58 34.21 21.12 -9.79
N ASN A 59 35.13 20.39 -10.43
CA ASN A 59 35.59 20.67 -11.78
C ASN A 59 34.52 20.33 -12.83
N LEU A 60 33.74 19.27 -12.60
CA LEU A 60 32.69 18.85 -13.54
C LEU A 60 31.48 19.79 -13.54
N ARG A 61 31.19 20.49 -12.43
CA ARG A 61 30.09 21.48 -12.37
C ARG A 61 30.29 22.69 -13.29
N TYR A 62 31.54 23.05 -13.59
CA TYR A 62 31.84 24.16 -14.51
C TYR A 62 31.71 23.79 -15.99
N LEU A 63 31.45 22.52 -16.31
CA LEU A 63 31.22 22.09 -17.68
C LEU A 63 29.87 22.56 -18.20
N THR A 64 29.80 22.84 -19.51
CA THR A 64 28.55 23.00 -20.25
C THR A 64 27.74 21.71 -20.19
N TYR A 65 26.43 21.75 -20.48
CA TYR A 65 25.65 20.51 -20.46
C TYR A 65 26.12 19.54 -21.54
N LYS A 66 26.48 20.06 -22.72
CA LYS A 66 27.10 19.27 -23.80
C LYS A 66 28.35 18.52 -23.32
N ASP A 67 29.27 19.20 -22.64
CA ASP A 67 30.51 18.60 -22.14
C ASP A 67 30.26 17.60 -21.00
N ARG A 68 29.23 17.81 -20.17
CA ARG A 68 28.83 16.85 -19.13
C ARG A 68 28.33 15.56 -19.74
N VAL A 69 27.46 15.64 -20.76
CA VAL A 69 26.98 14.47 -21.49
C VAL A 69 28.17 13.79 -22.17
N GLU A 70 29.03 14.53 -22.87
CA GLU A 70 30.19 13.93 -23.53
C GLU A 70 31.15 13.26 -22.53
N PHE A 71 31.36 13.85 -21.36
CA PHE A 71 32.14 13.25 -20.28
C PHE A 71 31.61 11.86 -19.90
N PHE A 72 30.29 11.66 -19.81
CA PHE A 72 29.73 10.36 -19.44
C PHE A 72 29.60 9.38 -20.59
N PHE A 73 29.42 9.83 -21.84
CA PHE A 73 29.13 8.94 -22.98
C PHE A 73 30.29 8.76 -23.96
N ASN A 74 31.45 9.34 -23.68
CA ASN A 74 32.71 9.10 -24.39
C ASN A 74 33.74 8.49 -23.41
N LYS A 75 34.13 7.23 -23.66
CA LYS A 75 35.02 6.47 -22.75
C LYS A 75 36.38 7.12 -22.59
N GLU A 76 36.93 7.64 -23.67
CA GLU A 76 38.25 8.28 -23.69
C GLU A 76 38.22 9.57 -22.89
N LYS A 77 37.25 10.46 -23.14
CA LYS A 77 37.09 11.71 -22.37
C LYS A 77 36.79 11.44 -20.90
N PHE A 78 35.95 10.45 -20.60
CA PHE A 78 35.68 10.01 -19.23
C PHE A 78 36.99 9.64 -18.53
N THR A 79 37.79 8.78 -19.16
CA THR A 79 39.04 8.25 -18.61
C THR A 79 40.10 9.34 -18.43
N GLN A 80 40.36 10.10 -19.49
CA GLN A 80 41.35 11.18 -19.48
C GLN A 80 41.04 12.18 -18.37
N ARG A 81 39.80 12.65 -18.29
CA ARG A 81 39.42 13.67 -17.31
C ARG A 81 39.50 13.16 -15.88
N LEU A 82 39.14 11.90 -15.64
CA LEU A 82 39.34 11.29 -14.33
C LEU A 82 40.83 11.17 -13.97
N LEU A 83 41.69 10.75 -14.89
CA LEU A 83 43.13 10.65 -14.66
C LEU A 83 43.78 12.01 -14.41
N THR A 84 43.36 13.07 -15.12
CA THR A 84 43.88 14.43 -14.92
C THR A 84 43.64 14.95 -13.50
N PHE A 85 42.49 14.63 -12.90
CA PHE A 85 42.11 15.16 -11.58
C PHE A 85 42.28 14.17 -10.43
N SER A 86 42.60 12.91 -10.71
CA SER A 86 42.84 11.89 -9.69
C SER A 86 44.31 11.89 -9.28
N LYS A 87 44.59 11.98 -7.97
CA LYS A 87 45.95 11.76 -7.45
C LYS A 87 46.21 10.25 -7.34
N GLU A 88 47.43 9.77 -7.56
CA GLU A 88 47.78 8.33 -7.47
C GLU A 88 47.27 7.65 -6.19
N LYS A 89 47.41 8.30 -5.03
CA LYS A 89 46.95 7.79 -3.72
C LYS A 89 45.41 7.63 -3.62
N THR A 90 44.66 8.19 -4.57
CA THR A 90 43.19 8.15 -4.58
C THR A 90 42.58 7.01 -5.40
N ILE A 91 43.38 6.30 -6.21
CA ILE A 91 42.94 5.13 -6.97
C ILE A 91 42.80 3.93 -6.02
N LEU A 92 41.67 3.23 -6.09
CA LEU A 92 41.48 1.95 -5.42
C LEU A 92 42.27 0.87 -6.16
N ASP A 93 43.21 0.24 -5.46
CA ASP A 93 44.05 -0.83 -6.01
C ASP A 93 43.77 -2.13 -5.27
N ILE A 94 43.13 -3.07 -5.96
CA ILE A 94 42.75 -4.38 -5.42
C ILE A 94 44.00 -5.22 -5.10
N THR A 95 45.12 -4.96 -5.78
CA THR A 95 46.35 -5.76 -5.63
C THR A 95 47.08 -5.51 -4.30
N LYS A 96 46.62 -4.54 -3.49
CA LYS A 96 47.22 -4.17 -2.19
C LYS A 96 46.43 -4.66 -0.98
N ILE A 97 45.44 -5.55 -1.19
CA ILE A 97 44.65 -6.12 -0.11
C ILE A 97 45.40 -7.34 0.43
N GLU A 98 46.06 -7.20 1.57
CA GLU A 98 46.84 -8.28 2.21
C GLU A 98 46.18 -8.79 3.49
N THR A 99 45.30 -8.00 4.12
CA THR A 99 44.63 -8.34 5.39
C THR A 99 43.12 -8.12 5.34
N ASP A 100 42.36 -8.78 6.24
CA ASP A 100 40.92 -8.57 6.42
C ASP A 100 40.56 -7.09 6.70
N LYS A 101 41.46 -6.37 7.38
CA LYS A 101 41.28 -4.92 7.65
C LYS A 101 41.39 -4.10 6.37
N ASP A 102 42.30 -4.47 5.48
CA ASP A 102 42.48 -3.82 4.19
C ASP A 102 41.27 -4.09 3.28
N GLU A 103 40.71 -5.29 3.33
CA GLU A 103 39.52 -5.67 2.59
C GLU A 103 38.28 -4.87 3.05
N GLN A 104 38.04 -4.79 4.36
CA GLN A 104 36.96 -3.95 4.90
C GLN A 104 37.13 -2.47 4.55
N PHE A 105 38.37 -1.97 4.60
CA PHE A 105 38.67 -0.60 4.22
C PHE A 105 38.41 -0.37 2.71
N TYR A 106 38.80 -1.32 1.88
CA TYR A 106 38.55 -1.31 0.44
C TYR A 106 37.05 -1.22 0.13
N TYR A 107 36.22 -2.13 0.64
CA TYR A 107 34.78 -2.13 0.35
C TYR A 107 34.09 -0.87 0.87
N LYS A 108 34.45 -0.39 2.06
CA LYS A 108 33.93 0.86 2.61
C LYS A 108 34.26 2.06 1.72
N ARG A 109 35.46 2.11 1.15
CA ARG A 109 35.89 3.18 0.24
C ARG A 109 35.23 3.04 -1.13
N ARG A 110 35.12 1.82 -1.67
CA ARG A 110 34.38 1.50 -2.90
C ARG A 110 32.94 1.97 -2.80
N ASP A 111 32.22 1.59 -1.76
CA ASP A 111 30.80 1.93 -1.60
C ASP A 111 30.58 3.44 -1.42
N LYS A 112 31.53 4.12 -0.78
CA LYS A 112 31.56 5.58 -0.67
C LYS A 112 31.84 6.25 -2.02
N ASN A 113 32.71 5.69 -2.85
CA ASN A 113 32.94 6.19 -4.20
C ASN A 113 31.71 5.95 -5.08
N ILE A 114 31.09 4.76 -5.02
CA ILE A 114 29.85 4.42 -5.72
C ILE A 114 28.77 5.47 -5.41
N GLU A 115 28.47 5.69 -4.13
CA GLU A 115 27.47 6.66 -3.71
C GLU A 115 27.77 8.08 -4.22
N LYS A 116 29.01 8.54 -4.06
CA LYS A 116 29.38 9.90 -4.47
C LYS A 116 29.36 10.07 -5.99
N ASN A 117 29.79 9.06 -6.73
CA ASN A 117 29.88 9.09 -8.18
C ASN A 117 28.50 8.97 -8.82
N ILE A 118 27.60 8.13 -8.28
CA ILE A 118 26.20 8.04 -8.75
C ILE A 118 25.48 9.37 -8.49
N LEU A 119 25.56 9.92 -7.27
CA LEU A 119 24.91 11.20 -6.98
C LEU A 119 25.47 12.34 -7.83
N ALA A 120 26.79 12.38 -8.05
CA ALA A 120 27.42 13.34 -8.97
C ALA A 120 26.93 13.16 -10.42
N MET A 121 26.80 11.91 -10.89
CA MET A 121 26.29 11.62 -12.23
C MET A 121 24.84 12.09 -12.38
N ILE A 122 23.97 11.80 -11.40
CA ILE A 122 22.58 12.27 -11.39
C ILE A 122 22.52 13.80 -11.44
N GLU A 123 23.37 14.47 -10.67
CA GLU A 123 23.46 15.93 -10.65
C GLU A 123 23.86 16.53 -11.99
N LEU A 124 24.82 15.90 -12.66
CA LEU A 124 25.39 16.43 -13.89
C LEU A 124 24.57 16.06 -15.13
N LEU A 125 24.01 14.85 -15.20
CA LEU A 125 23.20 14.36 -16.32
C LEU A 125 21.74 14.80 -16.23
N PHE A 126 21.16 14.83 -15.03
CA PHE A 126 19.75 15.12 -14.81
C PHE A 126 19.57 16.37 -13.92
N PRO A 127 20.18 17.52 -14.27
CA PRO A 127 20.06 18.72 -13.45
C PRO A 127 18.59 19.13 -13.34
N THR A 128 18.25 19.64 -12.16
CA THR A 128 16.93 20.21 -11.86
C THR A 128 17.10 21.70 -11.62
N LYS A 129 16.14 22.47 -12.12
CA LYS A 129 16.12 23.93 -11.96
C LYS A 129 14.78 24.43 -11.43
N PHE A 130 13.70 23.81 -11.88
CA PHE A 130 12.34 24.13 -11.46
C PHE A 130 11.69 22.88 -10.85
N PRO A 131 10.98 23.01 -9.72
CA PRO A 131 10.82 24.22 -8.91
C PRO A 131 12.04 24.47 -8.01
N VAL A 132 12.91 23.48 -7.83
CA VAL A 132 14.07 23.52 -6.95
C VAL A 132 15.31 23.16 -7.74
N ILE A 133 16.39 23.90 -7.48
CA ILE A 133 17.70 23.64 -8.09
C ILE A 133 18.35 22.44 -7.41
N ASN A 134 18.83 21.49 -8.21
CA ASN A 134 19.53 20.29 -7.75
C ASN A 134 18.76 19.47 -6.68
N ASP A 135 17.44 19.30 -6.85
CA ASP A 135 16.61 18.43 -6.02
C ASP A 135 16.94 16.94 -6.29
N ILE A 136 17.99 16.49 -5.59
CA ILE A 136 18.57 15.16 -5.69
C ILE A 136 18.59 14.53 -4.32
N GLN A 137 17.89 13.42 -4.19
CA GLN A 137 17.74 12.68 -2.94
C GLN A 137 18.16 11.22 -3.11
N SER A 138 18.25 10.53 -1.99
CA SER A 138 18.52 9.11 -1.88
C SER A 138 17.34 8.49 -1.16
N SER A 139 16.79 7.39 -1.69
CA SER A 139 15.64 6.74 -1.09
C SER A 139 16.00 6.17 0.30
N TYR A 140 17.25 5.74 0.49
CA TYR A 140 17.79 5.38 1.80
C TYR A 140 17.73 6.54 2.81
N ASP A 141 18.04 7.78 2.40
CA ASP A 141 17.95 8.93 3.32
C ASP A 141 16.49 9.22 3.71
N ILE A 142 15.54 8.98 2.79
CA ILE A 142 14.09 9.10 3.04
C ILE A 142 13.63 8.03 4.05
N VAL A 143 14.02 6.77 3.86
CA VAL A 143 13.72 5.66 4.78
C VAL A 143 14.28 5.92 6.19
N GLN A 144 15.44 6.55 6.27
CA GLN A 144 16.10 6.90 7.51
C GLN A 144 15.49 8.13 8.22
N GLU A 145 14.50 8.79 7.60
CA GLU A 145 13.98 10.10 8.03
C GLU A 145 15.11 11.15 8.15
N ARG A 146 16.18 10.94 7.38
CA ARG A 146 17.36 11.81 7.26
C ARG A 146 17.31 12.61 5.99
N SER A 147 16.14 12.78 5.38
CA SER A 147 15.92 13.71 4.28
C SER A 147 16.19 15.13 4.80
N LYS A 148 17.47 15.45 4.95
CA LYS A 148 17.94 16.80 5.03
C LYS A 148 17.48 17.39 3.71
N ILE A 149 16.67 18.43 3.76
CA ILE A 149 16.61 19.39 2.68
C ILE A 149 18.08 19.77 2.48
N LYS A 150 18.75 19.17 1.50
CA LYS A 150 20.10 19.60 1.16
C LYS A 150 19.91 21.06 0.81
N ASN A 151 20.54 21.93 1.59
CA ASN A 151 20.51 23.37 1.42
C ASN A 151 20.45 23.67 -0.08
N MET A 152 19.45 24.42 -0.54
CA MET A 152 19.45 25.00 -1.87
C MET A 152 20.79 25.72 -2.01
N VAL A 153 21.77 25.08 -2.65
CA VAL A 153 23.08 25.68 -2.88
C VAL A 153 22.83 26.63 -4.05
N LEU A 154 22.46 27.86 -3.72
CA LEU A 154 22.48 28.99 -4.62
C LEU A 154 23.96 29.35 -4.86
N ASP A 155 24.66 28.53 -5.63
CA ASP A 155 25.94 28.92 -6.19
C ASP A 155 25.66 29.65 -7.51
N PRO A 156 25.82 30.99 -7.56
CA PRO A 156 25.53 31.78 -8.75
C PRO A 156 26.46 31.45 -9.93
N MET A 157 27.58 30.75 -9.67
CA MET A 157 28.54 30.34 -10.70
C MET A 157 28.21 28.97 -11.32
N VAL A 158 27.25 28.22 -10.74
CA VAL A 158 26.77 26.97 -11.33
C VAL A 158 25.63 27.30 -12.30
N THR A 159 25.84 27.00 -13.58
CA THR A 159 24.79 27.07 -14.59
C THR A 159 23.69 26.06 -14.25
N ASN A 160 22.58 26.59 -13.76
CA ASN A 160 21.38 25.81 -13.50
C ASN A 160 20.65 25.63 -14.84
N ASN A 161 20.64 24.38 -15.31
CA ASN A 161 20.04 23.98 -16.57
C ASN A 161 18.73 23.24 -16.31
N TYR A 162 17.74 23.46 -17.17
CA TYR A 162 16.62 22.52 -17.26
C TYR A 162 17.13 21.26 -17.93
N CYS A 163 16.62 20.10 -17.52
CA CYS A 163 16.86 18.85 -18.22
C CYS A 163 15.53 18.39 -18.81
N TYR A 164 15.54 18.03 -20.10
CA TYR A 164 14.36 17.48 -20.75
C TYR A 164 14.59 16.06 -21.23
N PHE A 165 13.52 15.28 -21.16
CA PHE A 165 13.45 13.93 -21.69
C PHE A 165 12.45 13.89 -22.83
N LYS A 166 12.80 13.18 -23.91
CA LYS A 166 11.84 12.77 -24.95
C LYS A 166 11.49 11.30 -24.73
N ILE A 167 10.23 11.05 -24.39
CA ILE A 167 9.69 9.71 -24.16
C ILE A 167 8.40 9.61 -24.98
N ASN A 168 8.30 8.61 -25.86
CA ASN A 168 7.14 8.43 -26.76
C ASN A 168 6.77 9.71 -27.54
N ASN A 169 7.78 10.42 -28.05
CA ASN A 169 7.66 11.72 -28.74
C ASN A 169 7.05 12.87 -27.92
N GLU A 170 6.81 12.68 -26.62
CA GLU A 170 6.44 13.76 -25.71
C GLU A 170 7.67 14.28 -24.95
N THR A 171 7.72 15.60 -24.75
CA THR A 171 8.78 16.26 -23.97
C THR A 171 8.35 16.39 -22.51
N TYR A 172 9.27 16.04 -21.60
CA TYR A 172 9.09 16.13 -20.17
C TYR A 172 10.24 16.89 -19.52
N THR A 173 9.95 17.76 -18.56
CA THR A 173 10.99 18.43 -17.76
C THR A 173 11.25 17.67 -16.46
N VAL A 174 12.52 17.44 -16.15
CA VAL A 174 12.95 16.82 -14.89
C VAL A 174 12.71 17.79 -13.73
N LYS A 175 11.88 17.38 -12.77
CA LYS A 175 11.52 18.15 -11.57
C LYS A 175 12.34 17.73 -10.35
N LYS A 176 12.54 16.42 -10.17
CA LYS A 176 13.24 15.85 -9.01
C LYS A 176 13.86 14.51 -9.37
N ASN A 177 15.02 14.22 -8.78
CA ASN A 177 15.68 12.92 -8.90
C ASN A 177 15.85 12.25 -7.54
N ILE A 178 15.60 10.95 -7.46
CA ILE A 178 15.86 10.14 -6.28
C ILE A 178 16.65 8.91 -6.69
N TRP A 179 17.86 8.73 -6.18
CA TRP A 179 18.58 7.48 -6.32
C TRP A 179 17.87 6.41 -5.46
N ILE A 180 17.38 5.34 -6.08
CA ILE A 180 16.67 4.25 -5.41
C ILE A 180 17.69 3.23 -4.93
N ASN A 181 18.10 3.35 -3.68
CA ASN A 181 19.24 2.61 -3.10
C ASN A 181 18.94 1.99 -1.74
N ASP A 182 17.66 1.74 -1.43
CA ASP A 182 17.22 1.00 -0.26
C ASP A 182 16.34 -0.20 -0.63
N ILE A 183 16.28 -1.18 0.27
CA ILE A 183 15.59 -2.45 0.04
C ILE A 183 14.06 -2.33 -0.11
N LEU A 184 13.44 -1.27 0.43
CA LEU A 184 11.99 -1.08 0.45
C LEU A 184 11.46 -0.48 -0.86
N ASN A 185 12.22 0.44 -1.44
CA ASN A 185 11.84 1.17 -2.66
C ASN A 185 12.46 0.59 -3.94
N HIS A 186 13.57 -0.15 -3.83
CA HIS A 186 14.24 -0.72 -5.00
C HIS A 186 13.35 -1.78 -5.67
N PRO A 187 12.99 -1.65 -6.96
CA PRO A 187 11.99 -2.51 -7.61
C PRO A 187 12.29 -4.02 -7.51
N PHE A 188 13.56 -4.40 -7.69
CA PHE A 188 14.00 -5.79 -7.52
C PHE A 188 13.85 -6.27 -6.07
N TYR A 189 14.52 -5.63 -5.10
CA TYR A 189 14.49 -6.04 -3.69
C TYR A 189 13.13 -5.86 -2.99
N GLN A 190 12.28 -4.96 -3.48
CA GLN A 190 10.93 -4.78 -2.96
C GLN A 190 10.11 -6.07 -3.07
N ARG A 191 10.33 -6.88 -4.13
CA ARG A 191 9.69 -8.18 -4.27
C ARG A 191 10.06 -9.13 -3.11
N LEU A 192 11.32 -9.16 -2.68
CA LEU A 192 11.74 -9.96 -1.51
C LEU A 192 10.91 -9.60 -0.28
N ILE A 193 10.72 -8.31 -0.02
CA ILE A 193 9.97 -7.82 1.14
C ILE A 193 8.48 -8.14 1.04
N LEU A 194 7.90 -8.00 -0.15
CA LEU A 194 6.50 -8.31 -0.40
C LEU A 194 6.20 -9.81 -0.27
N GLU A 195 7.07 -10.67 -0.81
CA GLU A 195 6.92 -12.12 -0.66
C GLU A 195 7.15 -12.57 0.78
N TYR A 196 8.10 -11.95 1.50
CA TYR A 196 8.28 -12.20 2.92
C TYR A 196 7.04 -11.84 3.74
N ARG A 197 6.41 -10.70 3.42
CA ARG A 197 5.14 -10.31 4.04
C ARG A 197 4.05 -11.38 3.84
N LYS A 198 3.95 -11.97 2.65
CA LYS A 198 3.00 -13.07 2.40
C LYS A 198 3.32 -14.29 3.26
N LEU A 199 4.60 -14.68 3.33
CA LEU A 199 5.06 -15.75 4.20
C LEU A 199 4.68 -15.49 5.65
N TRP A 200 4.99 -14.30 6.17
CA TRP A 200 4.70 -13.93 7.55
C TRP A 200 3.20 -14.06 7.87
N ILE A 201 2.34 -13.58 6.97
CA ILE A 201 0.89 -13.74 7.08
C ILE A 201 0.49 -15.22 7.14
N ALA A 202 1.01 -16.05 6.23
CA ALA A 202 0.71 -17.47 6.18
C ALA A 202 1.17 -18.22 7.44
N LEU A 203 2.33 -17.86 8.01
CA LEU A 203 2.81 -18.43 9.27
C LEU A 203 1.85 -18.10 10.43
N GLU A 204 1.38 -16.86 10.52
CA GLU A 204 0.40 -16.47 11.55
C GLU A 204 -0.96 -17.16 11.37
N GLU A 205 -1.41 -17.35 10.13
CA GLU A 205 -2.63 -18.12 9.83
C GLU A 205 -2.52 -19.57 10.26
N SER A 206 -1.39 -20.23 9.97
CA SER A 206 -1.14 -21.60 10.42
C SER A 206 -1.15 -21.70 11.95
N LYS A 207 -0.54 -20.74 12.66
CA LYS A 207 -0.62 -20.68 14.14
C LYS A 207 -2.06 -20.54 14.63
N LEU A 208 -2.88 -19.72 13.97
CA LEU A 208 -4.31 -19.56 14.31
C LEU A 208 -5.12 -20.82 14.03
N LYS A 209 -4.87 -21.50 12.90
CA LYS A 209 -5.53 -22.76 12.55
C LYS A 209 -5.23 -23.84 13.59
N ILE A 210 -3.96 -23.99 13.98
CA ILE A 210 -3.55 -24.87 15.08
C ILE A 210 -4.31 -24.49 16.34
N LYS A 211 -4.28 -23.22 16.78
CA LYS A 211 -5.02 -22.78 17.98
C LYS A 211 -6.50 -23.16 17.93
N ARG A 212 -7.18 -23.02 16.78
CA ARG A 212 -8.59 -23.39 16.57
C ARG A 212 -8.81 -24.91 16.66
N GLU A 213 -7.99 -25.71 15.96
CA GLU A 213 -8.05 -27.18 16.00
C GLU A 213 -8.00 -27.71 17.45
N TYR A 214 -7.07 -27.16 18.24
CA TYR A 214 -6.91 -27.58 19.64
C TYR A 214 -8.06 -27.11 20.54
N ASN A 215 -8.57 -25.88 20.36
CA ASN A 215 -9.74 -25.41 21.11
C ASN A 215 -10.97 -26.31 20.86
N LEU A 216 -11.16 -26.80 19.64
CA LEU A 216 -12.23 -27.76 19.31
C LEU A 216 -11.99 -29.13 19.95
N LYS A 217 -10.75 -29.63 20.00
CA LYS A 217 -10.41 -30.88 20.69
C LYS A 217 -10.70 -30.81 22.20
N ILE A 218 -10.36 -29.70 22.85
CA ILE A 218 -10.65 -29.45 24.28
C ILE A 218 -12.17 -29.46 24.53
N LYS A 219 -12.92 -28.72 23.70
CA LYS A 219 -14.39 -28.63 23.82
C LYS A 219 -15.06 -30.00 23.69
N ASN A 220 -14.51 -30.89 22.88
CA ASN A 220 -15.05 -32.22 22.62
C ASN A 220 -14.62 -33.29 23.65
N LYS A 221 -13.90 -32.93 24.72
CA LYS A 221 -13.46 -33.83 25.82
C LYS A 221 -12.79 -35.15 25.37
N LYS A 222 -12.10 -35.16 24.22
CA LYS A 222 -11.53 -36.40 23.65
C LYS A 222 -10.20 -36.84 24.28
N VAL A 223 -9.49 -35.96 24.99
CA VAL A 223 -8.16 -36.21 25.59
C VAL A 223 -7.96 -35.27 26.80
N THR A 224 -7.02 -35.60 27.70
CA THR A 224 -6.54 -34.79 28.83
C THR A 224 -5.97 -33.44 28.36
N GLU A 225 -6.40 -32.34 29.00
CA GLU A 225 -6.08 -30.95 28.63
C GLU A 225 -4.56 -30.66 28.55
N ASN A 226 -3.77 -31.32 29.41
CA ASN A 226 -2.32 -31.14 29.47
C ASN A 226 -1.59 -31.71 28.24
N GLU A 227 -2.01 -32.86 27.72
CA GLU A 227 -1.40 -33.48 26.54
C GLU A 227 -1.69 -32.65 25.28
N ILE A 228 -2.93 -32.17 25.16
CA ILE A 228 -3.40 -31.27 24.10
C ILE A 228 -2.58 -29.95 24.10
N LYS A 229 -2.32 -29.37 25.28
CA LYS A 229 -1.56 -28.12 25.40
C LYS A 229 -0.10 -28.30 24.99
N SER A 230 0.55 -29.38 25.44
CA SER A 230 1.93 -29.71 25.07
C SER A 230 2.09 -29.91 23.56
N GLU A 231 1.18 -30.65 22.92
CA GLU A 231 1.23 -30.89 21.47
C GLU A 231 0.99 -29.59 20.66
N LYS A 232 0.06 -28.74 21.11
CA LYS A 232 -0.18 -27.40 20.53
C LYS A 232 1.07 -26.52 20.59
N GLU A 233 1.70 -26.43 21.75
CA GLU A 233 2.91 -25.64 21.95
C GLU A 233 4.07 -26.17 21.10
N LYS A 234 4.18 -27.50 20.94
CA LYS A 234 5.15 -28.12 20.04
C LYS A 234 4.92 -27.74 18.57
N ARG A 235 3.68 -27.82 18.08
CA ARG A 235 3.34 -27.44 16.67
C ARG A 235 3.53 -25.94 16.41
N ILE A 236 3.14 -25.07 17.34
CA ILE A 236 3.41 -23.63 17.23
C ILE A 236 4.91 -23.35 17.27
N GLY A 237 5.64 -24.02 18.17
CA GLY A 237 7.09 -23.90 18.29
C GLY A 237 7.83 -24.35 17.02
N ILE A 238 7.31 -25.32 16.27
CA ILE A 238 7.83 -25.69 14.95
C ILE A 238 7.72 -24.49 13.99
N ILE A 239 6.56 -23.82 13.92
CA ILE A 239 6.37 -22.65 13.06
C ILE A 239 7.31 -21.51 13.46
N ASP A 240 7.47 -21.26 14.75
CA ASP A 240 8.38 -20.22 15.25
C ASP A 240 9.85 -20.53 14.94
N LYS A 241 10.22 -21.81 14.85
CA LYS A 241 11.57 -22.26 14.46
C LYS A 241 11.87 -22.14 12.97
N LEU A 242 10.86 -22.13 12.10
CA LEU A 242 11.07 -21.99 10.65
C LEU A 242 11.82 -20.70 10.28
N LEU A 243 11.68 -19.65 11.08
CA LEU A 243 12.37 -18.37 10.88
C LEU A 243 13.71 -18.27 11.63
N LYS A 244 14.19 -19.36 12.23
CA LYS A 244 15.42 -19.36 13.04
C LYS A 244 16.45 -20.39 12.58
N GLU A 245 16.02 -21.55 12.12
CA GLU A 245 16.91 -22.64 11.76
C GLU A 245 16.44 -23.35 10.49
N LYS A 246 17.39 -23.75 9.62
CA LYS A 246 17.11 -24.67 8.52
C LYS A 246 16.86 -26.06 9.09
N ASN A 247 15.59 -26.38 9.37
CA ASN A 247 15.22 -27.70 9.87
C ASN A 247 14.73 -28.61 8.74
N ASP A 248 15.61 -29.51 8.30
CA ASP A 248 15.27 -30.58 7.34
C ASP A 248 14.37 -31.67 7.96
N SER A 249 14.14 -31.63 9.28
CA SER A 249 13.39 -32.63 10.07
C SER A 249 11.96 -32.21 10.45
N VAL A 250 11.48 -31.06 9.96
CA VAL A 250 10.13 -30.58 10.29
C VAL A 250 9.06 -31.37 9.53
N ASP A 251 8.02 -31.79 10.27
CA ASP A 251 6.82 -32.38 9.68
C ASP A 251 6.16 -31.35 8.74
N LYS A 252 6.22 -31.64 7.43
CA LYS A 252 5.78 -30.74 6.36
C LYS A 252 4.30 -30.37 6.43
N LYS A 253 3.49 -31.10 7.22
CA LYS A 253 2.04 -30.87 7.30
C LYS A 253 1.67 -29.50 7.85
N ASP A 254 2.51 -28.91 8.71
CA ASP A 254 2.25 -27.61 9.36
C ASP A 254 3.01 -26.44 8.72
N VAL A 255 3.88 -26.71 7.76
CA VAL A 255 4.67 -25.70 7.06
C VAL A 255 3.82 -25.10 5.94
N PRO A 256 3.58 -23.77 5.94
CA PRO A 256 2.89 -23.13 4.82
C PRO A 256 3.70 -23.27 3.53
N ARG A 257 3.03 -23.47 2.39
CA ARG A 257 3.67 -23.55 1.07
C ARG A 257 4.50 -22.30 0.76
N GLU A 258 4.07 -21.16 1.27
CA GLU A 258 4.76 -19.87 1.17
C GLU A 258 6.19 -19.95 1.71
N TYR A 259 6.45 -20.81 2.69
CA TYR A 259 7.79 -20.98 3.24
C TYR A 259 8.72 -21.62 2.20
N ASP A 260 8.27 -22.70 1.55
CA ASP A 260 9.05 -23.38 0.52
C ASP A 260 9.27 -22.48 -0.71
N VAL A 261 8.23 -21.75 -1.12
CA VAL A 261 8.33 -20.78 -2.21
C VAL A 261 9.31 -19.66 -1.86
N PHE A 262 9.19 -19.09 -0.66
CA PHE A 262 10.06 -17.99 -0.25
C PHE A 262 11.52 -18.44 -0.17
N THR A 263 11.79 -19.53 0.54
CA THR A 263 13.16 -20.02 0.80
C THR A 263 13.80 -20.67 -0.42
N GLY A 264 13.04 -21.50 -1.14
CA GLY A 264 13.55 -22.30 -2.25
C GLY A 264 13.55 -21.58 -3.59
N ILE A 265 12.68 -20.58 -3.79
CA ILE A 265 12.55 -19.87 -5.07
C ILE A 265 12.92 -18.41 -4.90
N ILE A 266 12.20 -17.67 -4.05
CA ILE A 266 12.35 -16.21 -3.99
C ILE A 266 13.73 -15.80 -3.50
N VAL A 267 14.22 -16.33 -2.39
CA VAL A 267 15.53 -15.94 -1.81
C VAL A 267 16.68 -16.26 -2.77
N ASN A 268 16.59 -17.34 -3.54
CA ASN A 268 17.64 -17.74 -4.47
C ASN A 268 17.84 -16.74 -5.62
N ASP A 269 16.80 -16.01 -6.03
CA ASP A 269 16.91 -14.92 -7.03
C ASP A 269 17.86 -13.79 -6.58
N TYR A 270 18.12 -13.64 -5.28
CA TYR A 270 18.94 -12.57 -4.70
C TYR A 270 20.34 -13.02 -4.28
N LYS A 271 20.69 -14.28 -4.54
CA LYS A 271 22.01 -14.84 -4.25
C LYS A 271 22.96 -14.65 -5.44
N ALA A 272 24.25 -14.54 -5.11
CA ALA A 272 25.31 -14.67 -6.10
C ALA A 272 25.25 -16.05 -6.79
N PRO A 273 25.62 -16.18 -8.08
CA PRO A 273 26.14 -15.13 -8.97
C PRO A 273 25.06 -14.49 -9.86
N LEU A 274 23.78 -14.76 -9.63
CA LEU A 274 22.71 -14.24 -10.50
C LEU A 274 22.67 -12.71 -10.48
N ARG A 275 22.78 -12.16 -9.26
CA ARG A 275 22.80 -10.72 -9.02
C ARG A 275 23.40 -10.43 -7.65
N GLU A 276 24.16 -9.34 -7.55
CA GLU A 276 24.79 -8.95 -6.30
C GLU A 276 24.54 -7.47 -5.99
N SER A 277 24.33 -7.19 -4.70
CA SER A 277 24.35 -5.85 -4.13
C SER A 277 25.80 -5.39 -3.96
N SER A 278 26.09 -4.13 -4.25
CA SER A 278 27.38 -3.54 -3.88
C SER A 278 27.54 -3.40 -2.38
N ASN A 279 26.45 -3.45 -1.60
CA ASN A 279 26.57 -3.52 -0.15
C ASN A 279 26.92 -4.96 0.29
N THR A 280 28.16 -5.17 0.70
CA THR A 280 28.66 -6.48 1.13
C THR A 280 27.93 -6.98 2.38
N GLU A 281 27.57 -6.12 3.34
CA GLU A 281 26.83 -6.53 4.53
C GLU A 281 25.45 -7.11 4.18
N LEU A 282 24.76 -6.51 3.21
CA LEU A 282 23.48 -7.02 2.71
C LEU A 282 23.70 -8.30 1.90
N GLN A 283 24.72 -8.34 1.02
CA GLN A 283 24.94 -9.50 0.17
C GLN A 283 25.37 -10.74 0.96
N THR A 284 26.18 -10.58 2.00
CA THR A 284 26.53 -11.68 2.93
C THR A 284 25.27 -12.24 3.60
N LEU A 285 24.35 -11.36 4.00
CA LEU A 285 23.07 -11.77 4.57
C LEU A 285 22.18 -12.53 3.57
N LEU A 286 22.25 -12.21 2.27
CA LEU A 286 21.50 -12.89 1.23
C LEU A 286 22.13 -14.23 0.81
N ASN A 287 23.46 -14.29 0.71
CA ASN A 287 24.22 -15.48 0.31
C ASN A 287 24.28 -16.58 1.38
N THR A 288 23.85 -16.24 2.58
CA THR A 288 23.72 -17.08 3.77
C THR A 288 23.29 -18.52 3.49
N SER A 289 24.03 -19.47 4.09
CA SER A 289 23.83 -20.92 3.97
C SER A 289 23.97 -21.70 5.29
N ASN A 290 24.50 -21.10 6.35
CA ASN A 290 24.62 -21.71 7.69
C ASN A 290 23.49 -21.24 8.64
N SER A 291 23.26 -21.97 9.74
CA SER A 291 22.13 -21.71 10.67
C SER A 291 22.12 -20.29 11.24
N ASP A 292 23.24 -19.81 11.76
CA ASP A 292 23.32 -18.54 12.49
C ASP A 292 23.08 -17.34 11.57
N SER A 293 23.57 -17.42 10.33
CA SER A 293 23.32 -16.38 9.34
C SER A 293 21.88 -16.42 8.80
N ILE A 294 21.23 -17.59 8.77
CA ILE A 294 19.80 -17.72 8.42
C ILE A 294 18.94 -17.02 9.48
N GLU A 295 19.26 -17.22 10.76
CA GLU A 295 18.58 -16.53 11.85
C GLU A 295 18.74 -15.01 11.73
N GLU A 296 19.95 -14.52 11.44
CA GLU A 296 20.17 -13.07 11.22
C GLU A 296 19.36 -12.55 10.02
N PHE A 297 19.26 -13.31 8.93
CA PHE A 297 18.49 -12.93 7.74
C PHE A 297 17.02 -12.75 8.06
N TYR A 298 16.40 -13.72 8.73
CA TYR A 298 15.00 -13.60 9.12
C TYR A 298 14.76 -12.56 10.20
N ASN A 299 15.68 -12.38 11.14
CA ASN A 299 15.60 -11.30 12.12
C ASN A 299 15.64 -9.93 11.43
N PHE A 300 16.44 -9.77 10.38
CA PHE A 300 16.43 -8.57 9.54
C PHE A 300 15.08 -8.39 8.83
N LEU A 301 14.53 -9.43 8.20
CA LEU A 301 13.25 -9.35 7.52
C LEU A 301 12.07 -9.07 8.48
N ASN A 302 12.04 -9.71 9.64
CA ASN A 302 11.10 -9.43 10.73
C ASN A 302 11.21 -7.96 11.15
N TYR A 303 12.43 -7.45 11.35
CA TYR A 303 12.65 -6.04 11.66
C TYR A 303 12.08 -5.10 10.59
N LEU A 304 12.26 -5.42 9.30
CA LEU A 304 11.67 -4.64 8.21
C LEU A 304 10.14 -4.68 8.25
N TYR A 305 9.58 -5.86 8.45
CA TYR A 305 8.14 -6.05 8.53
C TYR A 305 7.55 -5.25 9.69
N ASP A 306 8.07 -5.46 10.90
CA ASP A 306 7.60 -4.82 12.12
C ASP A 306 7.71 -3.29 12.05
N ARG A 307 8.79 -2.77 11.46
CA ARG A 307 9.02 -1.34 11.38
C ARG A 307 8.20 -0.65 10.30
N PHE A 308 8.11 -1.24 9.11
CA PHE A 308 7.62 -0.55 7.92
C PHE A 308 6.21 -0.97 7.49
N PHE A 309 5.72 -2.12 7.97
CA PHE A 309 4.45 -2.71 7.55
C PHE A 309 3.50 -3.00 8.71
N TYR A 310 4.01 -3.39 9.88
CA TYR A 310 3.16 -3.67 11.03
C TYR A 310 2.72 -2.36 11.72
N LEU A 311 1.41 -2.08 11.67
CA LEU A 311 0.80 -0.88 12.26
C LEU A 311 0.43 -1.04 13.75
N GLY A 312 0.76 -2.18 14.36
CA GLY A 312 0.50 -2.42 15.78
C GLY A 312 1.36 -1.53 16.66
N LYS A 313 0.74 -0.89 17.67
CA LYS A 313 1.26 0.17 18.55
C LYS A 313 2.45 -0.23 19.45
N ASN A 314 3.56 -0.73 18.90
CA ASN A 314 4.81 -0.78 19.67
C ASN A 314 5.57 0.52 19.44
N GLU A 315 5.43 1.47 20.36
CA GLU A 315 6.14 2.76 20.33
C GLU A 315 7.67 2.59 20.35
N ASN A 316 8.17 1.44 20.81
CA ASN A 316 9.58 1.06 20.77
C ASN A 316 10.12 0.77 19.36
N SER A 317 9.26 0.57 18.35
CA SER A 317 9.65 0.32 16.95
C SER A 317 10.18 1.56 16.20
N LYS A 318 10.10 2.76 16.81
CA LYS A 318 10.43 4.01 16.12
C LYS A 318 11.93 4.19 15.88
N LYS A 319 12.81 3.77 16.81
CA LYS A 319 14.25 3.95 16.64
C LYS A 319 14.83 2.88 15.72
N LEU A 320 15.58 3.36 14.73
CA LEU A 320 16.24 2.48 13.78
C LEU A 320 17.33 1.69 14.50
N ASP A 321 17.23 0.36 14.48
CA ASP A 321 18.28 -0.48 15.02
C ASP A 321 19.56 -0.26 14.21
N MET A 322 20.61 0.18 14.91
CA MET A 322 21.90 0.46 14.29
C MET A 322 22.48 -0.81 13.64
N LYS A 323 22.12 -2.01 14.13
CA LYS A 323 22.52 -3.31 13.57
C LYS A 323 22.05 -3.51 12.12
N TYR A 324 20.82 -3.10 11.79
CA TYR A 324 20.21 -3.32 10.48
C TYR A 324 20.29 -2.11 9.56
N LYS A 325 20.73 -0.97 10.09
CA LYS A 325 20.83 0.29 9.38
C LYS A 325 21.57 0.18 8.06
N ASN A 326 22.79 -0.36 8.09
CA ASN A 326 23.62 -0.45 6.90
C ASN A 326 23.05 -1.47 5.91
N LYS A 327 22.44 -2.56 6.40
CA LYS A 327 21.83 -3.62 5.58
C LYS A 327 20.60 -3.18 4.79
N LEU A 328 19.95 -2.08 5.19
CA LEU A 328 18.86 -1.45 4.41
C LEU A 328 19.32 -0.89 3.06
N LYS A 329 20.59 -0.52 2.94
CA LYS A 329 21.14 0.10 1.74
C LYS A 329 21.47 -0.98 0.70
N VAL A 330 20.99 -0.81 -0.51
CA VAL A 330 21.31 -1.70 -1.64
C VAL A 330 22.54 -1.20 -2.40
N GLY A 331 22.65 0.12 -2.62
CA GLY A 331 23.74 0.66 -3.44
C GLY A 331 23.53 0.39 -4.94
N MET A 332 24.56 -0.10 -5.61
CA MET A 332 24.55 -0.49 -7.03
C MET A 332 24.35 -2.01 -7.15
N SER A 333 23.68 -2.49 -8.20
CA SER A 333 23.62 -3.92 -8.47
C SER A 333 24.65 -4.34 -9.51
N PHE A 334 25.34 -5.44 -9.26
CA PHE A 334 26.09 -6.18 -10.26
C PHE A 334 25.17 -7.20 -10.92
N VAL A 335 25.11 -7.18 -12.24
CA VAL A 335 24.19 -7.98 -13.06
C VAL A 335 24.94 -8.60 -14.24
N ASN A 336 24.32 -9.58 -14.91
CA ASN A 336 24.87 -10.19 -16.12
C ASN A 336 26.31 -10.71 -15.96
N LEU A 337 26.68 -11.20 -14.76
CA LEU A 337 28.05 -11.61 -14.44
C LEU A 337 28.58 -12.69 -15.39
N ASN A 338 27.68 -13.48 -15.99
CA ASN A 338 27.99 -14.57 -16.91
C ASN A 338 27.81 -14.23 -18.40
N ILE A 339 27.38 -13.00 -18.74
CA ILE A 339 27.14 -12.60 -20.14
C ILE A 339 28.26 -11.68 -20.59
N MET A 340 28.95 -12.07 -21.67
CA MET A 340 29.95 -11.22 -22.32
C MET A 340 29.25 -10.04 -23.04
N ASP A 341 29.87 -8.87 -23.02
CA ASP A 341 29.43 -7.65 -23.73
C ASP A 341 28.09 -7.04 -23.28
N ALA A 342 27.54 -7.46 -22.15
CA ALA A 342 26.40 -6.80 -21.50
C ALA A 342 26.87 -5.85 -20.37
N PRO A 343 26.15 -4.74 -20.10
CA PRO A 343 26.40 -3.92 -18.91
C PRO A 343 26.34 -4.78 -17.64
N LYS A 344 27.43 -4.75 -16.86
CA LYS A 344 27.60 -5.54 -15.64
C LYS A 344 27.16 -4.81 -14.37
N LYS A 345 26.78 -3.54 -14.51
CA LYS A 345 26.41 -2.65 -13.41
C LYS A 345 25.08 -2.01 -13.72
N GLU A 346 24.19 -1.99 -12.75
CA GLU A 346 22.92 -1.27 -12.85
C GLU A 346 22.54 -0.49 -11.59
N VAL A 347 21.83 0.61 -11.81
CA VAL A 347 21.25 1.46 -10.75
C VAL A 347 19.82 1.83 -11.09
N TYR A 348 19.05 2.15 -10.05
CA TYR A 348 17.66 2.56 -10.17
C TYR A 348 17.51 4.00 -9.73
N ILE A 349 16.81 4.80 -10.52
CA ILE A 349 16.54 6.21 -10.24
C ILE A 349 15.05 6.44 -10.40
N TYR A 350 14.44 7.16 -9.45
CA TYR A 350 13.12 7.72 -9.65
C TYR A 350 13.26 9.16 -10.16
N ILE A 351 12.65 9.45 -11.30
CA ILE A 351 12.59 10.79 -11.87
C ILE A 351 11.14 11.26 -11.84
N ASP A 352 10.91 12.36 -11.12
CA ASP A 352 9.64 13.08 -11.12
C ASP A 352 9.65 14.05 -12.30
N PHE A 353 8.66 13.93 -13.18
CA PHE A 353 8.54 14.75 -14.39
C PHE A 353 7.40 15.77 -14.28
N ILE A 354 7.56 16.86 -15.01
CA ILE A 354 6.48 17.76 -15.45
C ILE A 354 6.23 17.45 -16.93
N LYS A 355 4.96 17.31 -17.33
CA LYS A 355 4.59 17.10 -18.73
C LYS A 355 4.65 18.43 -19.50
N GLY A 356 5.51 18.48 -20.50
CA GLY A 356 5.84 19.68 -21.28
C GLY A 356 7.20 20.27 -20.91
N GLU A 357 7.61 21.31 -21.65
CA GLU A 357 8.88 22.00 -21.48
C GLU A 357 8.74 23.23 -20.56
N VAL A 358 9.38 23.21 -19.39
CA VAL A 358 9.56 24.39 -18.52
C VAL A 358 10.84 25.10 -18.90
N ASN A 359 10.76 26.39 -19.19
CA ASN A 359 11.90 27.24 -19.54
C ASN A 359 11.78 28.62 -18.88
N LYS A 360 12.76 29.50 -19.11
CA LYS A 360 12.79 30.85 -18.50
C LYS A 360 11.59 31.72 -18.88
N GLU A 361 10.97 31.47 -20.03
CA GLU A 361 9.88 32.28 -20.57
C GLU A 361 8.55 31.92 -19.91
N ASN A 362 8.34 30.65 -19.57
CA ASN A 362 7.09 30.16 -19.01
C ASN A 362 7.14 29.82 -17.51
N GLU A 363 8.32 29.69 -16.89
CA GLU A 363 8.45 29.25 -15.48
C GLU A 363 7.64 30.10 -14.51
N LYS A 364 7.62 31.43 -14.71
CA LYS A 364 6.88 32.37 -13.84
C LYS A 364 5.38 32.17 -13.95
N LYS A 365 4.89 31.87 -15.16
CA LYS A 365 3.46 31.60 -15.42
C LYS A 365 3.03 30.26 -14.84
N ILE A 366 3.94 29.28 -14.84
CA ILE A 366 3.67 27.91 -14.36
C ILE A 366 3.78 27.81 -12.83
N TRP A 367 4.60 28.65 -12.19
CA TRP A 367 4.89 28.57 -10.76
C TRP A 367 3.65 28.53 -9.87
N CYS A 368 2.74 29.52 -10.00
CA CYS A 368 1.56 29.59 -9.14
C CYS A 368 0.60 28.40 -9.33
N PRO A 369 0.19 28.04 -10.57
CA PRO A 369 -0.61 26.83 -10.80
C PRO A 369 0.05 25.56 -10.26
N PHE A 370 1.35 25.39 -10.50
CA PHE A 370 2.11 24.24 -10.04
C PHE A 370 2.17 24.15 -8.52
N VAL A 371 2.51 25.25 -7.84
CA VAL A 371 2.61 25.28 -6.36
C VAL A 371 1.25 25.07 -5.72
N GLY A 372 0.20 25.69 -6.25
CA GLY A 372 -1.18 25.50 -5.76
C GLY A 372 -1.62 24.03 -5.84
N ASP A 373 -1.41 23.41 -7.00
CA ASP A 373 -1.71 22.00 -7.23
C ASP A 373 -0.87 21.08 -6.33
N TYR A 374 0.45 21.31 -6.26
CA TYR A 374 1.36 20.55 -5.40
C TYR A 374 0.97 20.62 -3.92
N LEU A 375 0.69 21.81 -3.39
CA LEU A 375 0.28 22.00 -2.00
C LEU A 375 -1.09 21.39 -1.72
N GLY A 376 -2.03 21.47 -2.67
CA GLY A 376 -3.32 20.79 -2.58
C GLY A 376 -3.16 19.28 -2.42
N ASN A 377 -2.32 18.66 -3.26
CA ASN A 377 -2.06 17.22 -3.22
C ASN A 377 -1.33 16.80 -1.93
N GLN A 378 -0.43 17.64 -1.41
CA GLN A 378 0.21 17.40 -0.10
C GLN A 378 -0.79 17.48 1.04
N LEU A 379 -1.68 18.49 1.03
CA LEU A 379 -2.73 18.64 2.02
C LEU A 379 -3.69 17.45 2.01
N GLU A 380 -4.13 17.00 0.83
CA GLU A 380 -4.98 15.81 0.70
C GLU A 380 -4.29 14.57 1.27
N THR A 381 -3.01 14.37 0.97
CA THR A 381 -2.21 13.27 1.52
C THR A 381 -2.13 13.33 3.06
N LEU A 382 -1.93 14.53 3.62
CA LEU A 382 -1.89 14.73 5.07
C LEU A 382 -3.25 14.44 5.72
N ILE A 383 -4.34 14.91 5.10
CA ILE A 383 -5.72 14.66 5.53
C ILE A 383 -6.00 13.15 5.53
N LEU A 384 -5.71 12.46 4.43
CA LEU A 384 -5.88 11.01 4.32
C LEU A 384 -5.07 10.26 5.39
N ASN A 385 -3.83 10.66 5.61
CA ASN A 385 -2.98 10.06 6.65
C ASN A 385 -3.50 10.34 8.07
N TYR A 386 -4.07 11.51 8.33
CA TYR A 386 -4.65 11.86 9.63
C TYR A 386 -5.91 11.03 9.92
N TYR A 387 -6.87 11.00 9.00
CA TYR A 387 -8.13 10.24 9.18
C TYR A 387 -7.93 8.72 9.10
N SER A 388 -6.88 8.24 8.43
CA SER A 388 -6.54 6.80 8.39
C SER A 388 -5.93 6.29 9.70
N LYS A 389 -5.63 7.15 10.69
CA LYS A 389 -5.09 6.71 12.00
C LYS A 389 -6.05 5.82 12.82
N GLY A 390 -7.31 5.68 12.40
CA GLY A 390 -8.29 4.75 12.99
C GLY A 390 -8.89 3.72 12.03
N VAL A 391 -8.66 3.85 10.71
CA VAL A 391 -9.26 2.98 9.68
C VAL A 391 -8.15 2.54 8.71
N THR A 392 -7.71 1.30 8.87
CA THR A 392 -6.58 0.71 8.13
C THR A 392 -6.94 0.50 6.68
N THR A 393 -6.18 1.10 5.77
CA THR A 393 -5.85 0.63 4.40
C THR A 393 -5.32 1.76 3.54
N LYS A 394 -5.47 3.04 3.94
CA LYS A 394 -5.16 4.18 3.06
C LYS A 394 -3.97 5.05 3.46
N SER A 395 -3.33 4.85 4.62
CA SER A 395 -2.14 5.63 4.95
C SER A 395 -0.96 5.15 4.10
N ILE A 396 -0.51 5.97 3.15
CA ILE A 396 0.68 5.66 2.37
C ILE A 396 1.90 5.84 3.27
N PRO A 397 2.77 4.82 3.42
CA PRO A 397 3.91 4.93 4.31
C PRO A 397 4.86 6.06 3.90
N ASN A 398 5.41 6.80 4.88
CA ASN A 398 6.29 7.93 4.62
C ASN A 398 7.57 7.57 3.86
N TRP A 399 8.03 6.32 4.02
CA TRP A 399 9.21 5.76 3.37
C TRP A 399 9.02 5.48 1.87
N ASN A 400 7.77 5.39 1.40
CA ASN A 400 7.46 5.11 0.01
C ASN A 400 7.74 6.36 -0.83
N ILE A 401 8.78 6.32 -1.66
CA ILE A 401 9.18 7.44 -2.52
C ILE A 401 8.16 7.76 -3.61
N THR A 402 7.23 6.84 -3.84
CA THR A 402 6.19 6.96 -4.86
C THR A 402 4.85 7.39 -4.30
N LYS A 403 4.82 7.82 -3.04
CA LYS A 403 3.67 8.52 -2.48
C LYS A 403 3.35 9.72 -3.37
N ASN A 404 2.10 9.83 -3.79
CA ASN A 404 1.60 10.96 -4.59
C ASN A 404 2.22 11.08 -6.00
N ARG A 405 2.19 9.99 -6.79
CA ARG A 405 2.51 10.04 -8.23
C ARG A 405 1.45 10.85 -8.97
N MET A 406 1.61 12.16 -8.99
CA MET A 406 0.85 13.04 -9.87
C MET A 406 1.82 13.68 -10.85
N ILE A 407 1.40 13.80 -12.10
CA ILE A 407 2.17 14.53 -13.10
C ILE A 407 1.48 15.85 -13.39
N PHE A 408 2.19 16.95 -13.13
CA PHE A 408 1.71 18.26 -13.51
C PHE A 408 1.84 18.44 -15.02
N SER A 409 0.76 18.85 -15.68
CA SER A 409 0.72 19.10 -17.12
C SER A 409 0.69 20.60 -17.39
N ILE A 410 1.69 21.13 -18.10
CA ILE A 410 1.76 22.55 -18.44
C ILE A 410 0.56 22.97 -19.28
N LYS A 411 0.18 22.13 -20.27
CA LYS A 411 -0.95 22.39 -21.16
C LYS A 411 -2.27 22.53 -20.41
N ASN A 412 -2.48 21.69 -19.39
CA ASN A 412 -3.73 21.66 -18.62
C ASN A 412 -3.65 22.52 -17.34
N SER A 413 -2.45 23.00 -16.98
CA SER A 413 -2.16 23.75 -15.75
C SER A 413 -2.65 23.05 -14.47
N LYS A 414 -2.69 21.72 -14.48
CA LYS A 414 -3.17 20.87 -13.38
C LYS A 414 -2.43 19.53 -13.37
N SER A 415 -2.45 18.86 -12.23
CA SER A 415 -2.03 17.46 -12.16
C SER A 415 -3.02 16.53 -12.86
N GLU A 416 -2.48 15.59 -13.61
CA GLU A 416 -3.19 14.43 -14.11
C GLU A 416 -2.96 13.29 -13.12
N GLU A 417 -4.04 12.68 -12.61
CA GLU A 417 -3.93 11.49 -11.79
C GLU A 417 -3.23 10.40 -12.60
N THR A 418 -2.06 9.98 -12.14
CA THR A 418 -1.56 8.69 -12.61
C THR A 418 -2.44 7.63 -12.00
N LYS A 419 -2.83 6.63 -12.78
CA LYS A 419 -3.32 5.37 -12.20
C LYS A 419 -2.23 4.96 -11.20
N LYS A 420 -2.55 5.01 -9.90
CA LYS A 420 -1.59 4.71 -8.83
C LYS A 420 -0.81 3.45 -9.22
N PRO A 421 0.53 3.44 -9.10
CA PRO A 421 1.27 2.19 -9.25
C PRO A 421 0.62 1.17 -8.31
N LEU A 422 0.27 0.00 -8.84
CA LEU A 422 -0.12 -1.12 -8.01
C LEU A 422 1.01 -1.36 -7.00
N MET A 423 0.88 -0.88 -5.76
CA MET A 423 1.13 -1.79 -4.65
C MET A 423 -0.07 -2.72 -4.62
N LEU A 424 -0.17 -3.63 -5.60
CA LEU A 424 -1.25 -4.61 -5.75
C LEU A 424 -2.59 -4.14 -5.14
N GLU A 425 -3.13 -3.00 -5.58
CA GLU A 425 -4.55 -2.75 -5.39
C GLU A 425 -5.23 -3.55 -6.50
N GLU A 426 -5.73 -4.74 -6.12
CA GLU A 426 -6.61 -5.55 -6.95
C GLU A 426 -7.86 -4.72 -7.25
N LYS A 427 -7.97 -4.22 -8.49
CA LYS A 427 -9.25 -3.71 -8.99
C LYS A 427 -10.07 -4.90 -9.51
N PRO A 428 -11.32 -5.08 -9.06
CA PRO A 428 -12.22 -6.06 -9.66
C PRO A 428 -12.55 -5.64 -11.09
N LEU A 429 -12.55 -6.64 -11.98
CA LEU A 429 -12.99 -6.52 -13.36
C LEU A 429 -14.49 -6.18 -13.36
N HIS A 430 -14.88 -5.03 -13.90
CA HIS A 430 -16.27 -4.79 -14.25
C HIS A 430 -16.38 -4.39 -15.72
N ASN A 431 -17.06 -5.25 -16.48
CA ASN A 431 -17.60 -4.94 -17.79
C ASN A 431 -18.60 -3.79 -17.65
N SER A 432 -18.50 -2.80 -18.53
CA SER A 432 -19.55 -1.79 -18.72
C SER A 432 -20.13 -1.92 -20.12
N THR A 433 -21.37 -2.38 -20.18
CA THR A 433 -22.34 -1.96 -21.19
C THR A 433 -23.08 -0.75 -20.59
N GLY A 434 -23.14 0.34 -21.35
CA GLY A 434 -23.53 1.66 -20.82
C GLY A 434 -25.04 1.89 -20.70
N LYS A 435 -25.37 3.00 -20.02
CA LYS A 435 -26.29 4.05 -20.49
C LYS A 435 -26.23 5.27 -19.56
N HIS A 436 -26.18 6.45 -20.19
CA HIS A 436 -26.42 7.79 -19.62
C HIS A 436 -27.70 7.84 -18.79
N VAL A 437 -27.72 8.56 -17.65
CA VAL A 437 -28.73 9.57 -17.24
C VAL A 437 -28.11 10.54 -16.21
N SER A 438 -28.57 11.78 -16.29
CA SER A 438 -28.19 13.08 -15.73
C SER A 438 -28.03 13.27 -14.22
N ASN A 439 -27.21 14.27 -13.89
CA ASN A 439 -27.02 14.97 -12.61
C ASN A 439 -28.34 15.31 -11.86
N LYS A 440 -28.34 15.05 -10.55
CA LYS A 440 -29.00 15.89 -9.53
C LYS A 440 -28.13 15.92 -8.28
N GLU A 441 -27.76 17.13 -7.86
CA GLU A 441 -27.10 17.42 -6.60
C GLU A 441 -28.07 17.17 -5.44
N GLU A 442 -27.71 16.30 -4.50
CA GLU A 442 -28.40 16.18 -3.21
C GLU A 442 -27.65 16.96 -2.13
N LYS A 443 -28.35 17.95 -1.57
CA LYS A 443 -27.99 18.63 -0.33
C LYS A 443 -28.11 17.64 0.84
N LYS A 444 -27.05 17.46 1.62
CA LYS A 444 -27.13 16.78 2.92
C LYS A 444 -27.70 17.75 3.95
N GLU A 445 -28.94 17.51 4.37
CA GLU A 445 -29.51 18.09 5.58
C GLU A 445 -28.95 17.38 6.82
N ASP A 446 -28.63 18.17 7.85
CA ASP A 446 -28.22 17.67 9.16
C ASP A 446 -29.38 16.89 9.81
N LYS A 447 -29.22 15.57 9.93
CA LYS A 447 -30.18 14.70 10.61
C LYS A 447 -30.27 15.11 12.09
N ASN A 448 -31.48 15.47 12.55
CA ASN A 448 -31.82 15.73 13.95
C ASN A 448 -31.26 14.63 14.88
N SER A 449 -30.36 15.00 15.80
CA SER A 449 -29.60 14.07 16.65
C SER A 449 -30.49 13.21 17.56
N SER A 450 -31.69 13.68 17.94
CA SER A 450 -32.62 12.95 18.81
C SER A 450 -33.23 11.70 18.16
N ASN A 451 -33.61 11.79 16.88
CA ASN A 451 -34.20 10.67 16.14
C ASN A 451 -33.17 9.58 15.85
N TYR A 452 -31.92 9.97 15.56
CA TYR A 452 -30.84 9.03 15.34
C TYR A 452 -30.47 8.25 16.61
N ILE A 453 -30.46 8.91 17.78
CA ILE A 453 -30.20 8.25 19.07
C ILE A 453 -31.31 7.22 19.40
N SER A 454 -32.58 7.58 19.18
CA SER A 454 -33.71 6.66 19.38
C SER A 454 -33.65 5.46 18.43
N PHE A 455 -33.35 5.71 17.15
CA PHE A 455 -33.15 4.66 16.15
C PHE A 455 -32.05 3.66 16.52
N LYS A 456 -30.87 4.17 16.88
CA LYS A 456 -29.73 3.35 17.29
C LYS A 456 -30.04 2.55 18.55
N SER A 457 -30.74 3.14 19.52
CA SER A 457 -31.16 2.45 20.74
C SER A 457 -32.13 1.30 20.46
N ASN A 458 -33.12 1.50 19.60
CA ASN A 458 -34.09 0.47 19.21
C ASN A 458 -33.44 -0.66 18.40
N PHE A 459 -32.53 -0.33 17.49
CA PHE A 459 -31.74 -1.33 16.77
C PHE A 459 -30.96 -2.24 17.74
N LEU A 460 -30.27 -1.64 18.71
CA LEU A 460 -29.50 -2.38 19.71
C LEU A 460 -30.38 -3.25 20.61
N SER A 461 -31.52 -2.74 21.05
CA SER A 461 -32.37 -3.43 22.02
C SER A 461 -33.19 -4.57 21.42
N PHE A 462 -33.67 -4.42 20.18
CA PHE A 462 -34.60 -5.36 19.56
C PHE A 462 -33.95 -6.25 18.50
N ILE A 463 -33.00 -5.71 17.72
CA ILE A 463 -32.39 -6.44 16.61
C ILE A 463 -31.08 -7.07 17.06
N PHE A 464 -30.12 -6.27 17.53
CA PHE A 464 -28.78 -6.76 17.86
C PHE A 464 -28.80 -7.88 18.92
N LYS A 465 -29.61 -7.75 19.98
CA LYS A 465 -29.72 -8.77 21.04
C LYS A 465 -30.22 -10.13 20.55
N LYS A 466 -30.92 -10.18 19.43
CA LYS A 466 -31.47 -11.41 18.84
C LYS A 466 -30.54 -12.06 17.82
N ILE A 467 -29.49 -11.38 17.38
CA ILE A 467 -28.51 -11.91 16.43
C ILE A 467 -27.70 -13.03 17.11
N ASP A 468 -27.52 -14.16 16.42
CA ASP A 468 -26.65 -15.22 16.90
C ASP A 468 -25.20 -14.72 16.97
N LYS A 469 -24.65 -14.66 18.19
CA LYS A 469 -23.25 -14.28 18.43
C LYS A 469 -22.29 -15.11 17.58
N LYS A 470 -22.61 -16.38 17.31
CA LYS A 470 -21.79 -17.25 16.48
C LYS A 470 -21.63 -16.71 15.05
N LYS A 471 -22.63 -16.07 14.47
CA LYS A 471 -22.53 -15.47 13.12
C LYS A 471 -21.72 -14.18 13.12
N ILE A 472 -21.81 -13.39 14.19
CA ILE A 472 -20.92 -12.23 14.40
C ILE A 472 -19.48 -12.72 14.55
N ASP A 473 -19.27 -13.79 15.30
CA ASP A 473 -17.95 -14.42 15.47
C ASP A 473 -17.44 -15.01 14.15
N GLU A 474 -18.26 -15.72 13.38
CA GLU A 474 -17.92 -16.24 12.05
C GLU A 474 -17.56 -15.10 11.06
N LEU A 475 -18.29 -13.98 11.09
CA LEU A 475 -17.93 -12.79 10.30
C LEU A 475 -16.62 -12.16 10.76
N ASN A 476 -16.40 -12.05 12.07
CA ASN A 476 -15.14 -11.56 12.65
C ASN A 476 -13.96 -12.52 12.39
N GLU A 477 -14.22 -13.82 12.29
CA GLU A 477 -13.22 -14.86 12.06
C GLU A 477 -12.87 -15.05 10.59
N SER A 478 -13.83 -14.84 9.68
CA SER A 478 -13.61 -14.76 8.23
C SER A 478 -13.00 -13.42 7.80
N ARG A 479 -12.92 -12.46 8.73
CA ARG A 479 -12.23 -11.19 8.55
C ARG A 479 -10.73 -11.36 8.69
N PHE A 480 -10.01 -11.07 7.62
CA PHE A 480 -8.57 -10.89 7.68
C PHE A 480 -8.23 -9.77 8.69
N LYS A 481 -7.57 -10.10 9.82
CA LYS A 481 -7.03 -9.10 10.77
C LYS A 481 -6.08 -8.09 10.10
N VAL A 482 -5.56 -8.41 8.91
CA VAL A 482 -4.59 -7.60 8.17
C VAL A 482 -5.24 -6.53 7.28
N LEU A 483 -6.54 -6.62 6.96
CA LEU A 483 -7.18 -5.68 6.01
C LEU A 483 -8.16 -4.68 6.64
N LEU A 484 -8.86 -4.99 7.74
CA LEU A 484 -9.69 -4.01 8.48
C LEU A 484 -9.82 -4.40 9.98
N PRO A 485 -9.39 -3.56 10.96
CA PRO A 485 -9.18 -3.93 12.37
C PRO A 485 -10.41 -3.75 13.26
N VAL A 486 -11.53 -3.27 12.71
CA VAL A 486 -12.69 -2.96 13.55
C VAL A 486 -13.41 -4.28 13.85
N THR A 487 -13.15 -4.91 15.00
CA THR A 487 -13.99 -6.00 15.50
C THR A 487 -15.45 -5.56 15.43
N LEU A 488 -16.33 -6.35 14.83
CA LEU A 488 -17.75 -6.02 14.87
C LEU A 488 -18.18 -5.99 16.33
N THR A 489 -18.57 -4.82 16.80
CA THR A 489 -19.16 -4.61 18.11
C THR A 489 -20.58 -4.13 17.92
N ASP A 490 -21.36 -4.20 18.99
CA ASP A 490 -22.72 -3.69 19.11
C ASP A 490 -22.85 -2.27 18.52
N GLN A 491 -21.83 -1.43 18.73
CA GLN A 491 -21.85 -0.02 18.33
C GLN A 491 -21.72 0.23 16.83
N ASN A 492 -21.16 -0.71 16.06
CA ASN A 492 -20.72 -0.50 14.68
C ASN A 492 -21.43 -1.40 13.66
N LEU A 493 -22.30 -2.32 14.09
CA LEU A 493 -23.06 -3.17 13.15
C LEU A 493 -24.00 -2.34 12.27
N LEU A 494 -24.67 -1.35 12.85
CA LEU A 494 -25.59 -0.49 12.11
C LEU A 494 -24.87 0.30 11.01
N ASP A 495 -23.68 0.84 11.32
CA ASP A 495 -22.82 1.54 10.37
C ASP A 495 -22.31 0.59 9.26
N LEU A 496 -22.06 -0.69 9.60
CA LEU A 496 -21.72 -1.72 8.62
C LEU A 496 -22.88 -1.98 7.66
N ILE A 497 -24.11 -2.09 8.18
CA ILE A 497 -25.31 -2.28 7.36
C ILE A 497 -25.49 -1.07 6.44
N GLU A 498 -25.43 0.16 6.97
CA GLU A 498 -25.55 1.39 6.18
C GLU A 498 -24.55 1.41 5.01
N LYS A 499 -23.31 1.01 5.28
CA LYS A 499 -22.23 1.02 4.28
C LYS A 499 -22.37 -0.08 3.21
N ASN A 500 -22.87 -1.25 3.57
CA ASN A 500 -22.88 -2.42 2.67
C ASN A 500 -24.25 -2.72 2.06
N ASP A 501 -25.34 -2.26 2.68
CA ASP A 501 -26.71 -2.43 2.21
C ASP A 501 -27.60 -1.25 2.67
N SER A 502 -27.51 -0.14 1.93
CA SER A 502 -28.27 1.09 2.22
C SER A 502 -29.79 0.88 2.15
N GLU A 503 -30.24 -0.07 1.34
CA GLU A 503 -31.65 -0.43 1.21
C GLU A 503 -32.13 -1.12 2.49
N LEU A 504 -31.41 -2.13 2.99
CA LEU A 504 -31.73 -2.73 4.29
C LEU A 504 -31.71 -1.70 5.41
N TYR A 505 -30.71 -0.81 5.43
CA TYR A 505 -30.69 0.28 6.41
C TYR A 505 -31.98 1.12 6.36
N SER A 506 -32.46 1.47 5.16
CA SER A 506 -33.70 2.23 4.99
C SER A 506 -34.94 1.46 5.45
N LEU A 507 -34.99 0.14 5.25
CA LEU A 507 -36.07 -0.72 5.74
C LEU A 507 -36.07 -0.81 7.28
N ILE A 508 -34.90 -0.86 7.90
CA ILE A 508 -34.76 -0.81 9.37
C ILE A 508 -35.23 0.56 9.88
N GLU A 509 -34.90 1.64 9.17
CA GLU A 509 -35.36 2.99 9.51
C GLU A 509 -36.89 3.10 9.40
N GLU A 510 -37.48 2.56 8.34
CA GLU A 510 -38.93 2.51 8.16
C GLU A 510 -39.63 1.67 9.23
N TRP A 511 -39.07 0.49 9.55
CA TRP A 511 -39.52 -0.33 10.68
C TRP A 511 -39.56 0.49 11.97
N ASN A 512 -38.57 1.35 12.20
CA ASN A 512 -38.49 2.15 13.43
C ASN A 512 -39.47 3.34 13.46
N LYS A 513 -40.00 3.80 12.31
CA LYS A 513 -40.88 4.99 12.24
C LYS A 513 -42.28 4.78 12.79
N SER A 514 -42.80 3.55 12.77
CA SER A 514 -44.19 3.25 13.14
C SER A 514 -44.30 2.08 14.11
N PRO A 515 -45.07 2.19 15.20
CA PRO A 515 -45.39 1.06 16.09
C PRO A 515 -46.42 0.10 15.48
N ASN A 516 -47.07 0.47 14.38
CA ASN A 516 -48.09 -0.32 13.70
C ASN A 516 -47.51 -1.15 12.57
N ARG A 517 -48.12 -2.32 12.33
CA ARG A 517 -47.72 -3.25 11.27
C ARG A 517 -47.91 -2.65 9.87
N ASN A 518 -46.85 -2.67 9.06
CA ASN A 518 -46.77 -2.23 7.68
C ASN A 518 -46.65 -3.46 6.76
N ARG A 519 -47.70 -3.72 5.96
CA ARG A 519 -47.72 -4.86 5.02
C ARG A 519 -46.79 -4.67 3.82
N GLY A 520 -46.58 -3.42 3.37
CA GLY A 520 -45.65 -3.12 2.28
C GLY A 520 -44.22 -3.46 2.68
N LEU A 521 -43.82 -3.03 3.88
CA LEU A 521 -42.51 -3.35 4.46
C LEU A 521 -42.25 -4.86 4.58
N ILE A 522 -43.27 -5.65 4.97
CA ILE A 522 -43.19 -7.11 5.01
C ILE A 522 -42.92 -7.70 3.62
N SER A 523 -43.60 -7.22 2.59
CA SER A 523 -43.38 -7.67 1.21
C SER A 523 -41.98 -7.31 0.72
N GLU A 524 -41.52 -6.09 1.00
CA GLU A 524 -40.19 -5.63 0.62
C GLU A 524 -39.06 -6.40 1.32
N LEU A 525 -39.18 -6.65 2.63
CA LEU A 525 -38.25 -7.49 3.38
C LEU A 525 -38.15 -8.91 2.80
N ASN A 526 -39.28 -9.53 2.44
CA ASN A 526 -39.26 -10.87 1.84
C ASN A 526 -38.55 -10.91 0.47
N VAL A 527 -38.79 -9.91 -0.39
CA VAL A 527 -38.11 -9.80 -1.69
C VAL A 527 -36.60 -9.65 -1.49
N LYS A 528 -36.21 -8.85 -0.51
CA LYS A 528 -34.80 -8.60 -0.18
C LYS A 528 -34.09 -9.85 0.35
N ILE A 529 -34.74 -10.60 1.26
CA ILE A 529 -34.23 -11.88 1.78
C ILE A 529 -33.94 -12.84 0.61
N SER A 530 -34.91 -13.04 -0.29
CA SER A 530 -34.72 -13.93 -1.46
C SER A 530 -33.56 -13.49 -2.37
N SER A 531 -33.38 -12.18 -2.55
CA SER A 531 -32.25 -11.63 -3.30
C SER A 531 -30.90 -11.89 -2.60
N LEU A 532 -30.83 -11.70 -1.28
CA LEU A 532 -29.61 -11.97 -0.51
C LEU A 532 -29.28 -13.47 -0.47
N GLU A 533 -30.27 -14.35 -0.39
CA GLU A 533 -30.08 -15.80 -0.48
C GLU A 533 -29.48 -16.21 -1.83
N GLY A 534 -29.91 -15.59 -2.93
CA GLY A 534 -29.31 -15.76 -4.25
C GLY A 534 -27.84 -15.33 -4.28
N LYS A 535 -27.52 -14.16 -3.73
CA LYS A 535 -26.14 -13.65 -3.63
C LYS A 535 -25.25 -14.54 -2.75
N LEU A 536 -25.78 -15.03 -1.64
CA LEU A 536 -25.11 -15.95 -0.74
C LEU A 536 -24.76 -17.27 -1.45
N LYS A 537 -25.72 -17.83 -2.20
CA LYS A 537 -25.51 -19.05 -2.97
C LYS A 537 -24.41 -18.85 -4.01
N ASN A 538 -24.46 -17.76 -4.77
CA ASN A 538 -23.44 -17.43 -5.77
C ASN A 538 -22.04 -17.27 -5.13
N ALA A 539 -21.93 -16.55 -4.01
CA ALA A 539 -20.66 -16.40 -3.30
C ALA A 539 -20.07 -17.74 -2.81
N LYS A 540 -20.94 -18.66 -2.33
CA LYS A 540 -20.53 -20.01 -1.93
C LYS A 540 -20.11 -20.88 -3.11
N ASP A 541 -20.77 -20.76 -4.26
CA ASP A 541 -20.46 -21.53 -5.45
C ASP A 541 -19.19 -21.01 -6.15
N GLU A 542 -18.98 -19.69 -6.20
CA GLU A 542 -17.73 -19.06 -6.64
C GLU A 542 -16.54 -19.48 -5.75
N SER A 543 -16.74 -19.58 -4.44
CA SER A 543 -15.72 -20.07 -3.51
C SER A 543 -15.30 -21.53 -3.77
N LYS A 544 -16.13 -22.36 -4.42
CA LYS A 544 -15.82 -23.77 -4.69
C LYS A 544 -15.06 -23.99 -6.00
N HIS A 545 -15.12 -23.05 -6.95
CA HIS A 545 -14.69 -23.26 -8.34
C HIS A 545 -13.31 -22.68 -8.71
N GLN A 546 -12.51 -22.19 -7.76
CA GLN A 546 -11.27 -21.49 -8.05
C GLN A 546 -9.99 -22.33 -7.72
N GLU A 547 -9.04 -22.44 -8.67
CA GLU A 547 -7.63 -22.95 -8.52
C GLU A 547 -6.57 -21.82 -8.63
N LEU A 548 -5.40 -21.76 -7.98
CA LEU A 548 -4.97 -22.11 -6.62
C LEU A 548 -4.08 -20.99 -6.01
N ILE A 549 -3.91 -19.82 -6.66
CA ILE A 549 -3.03 -18.73 -6.13
C ILE A 549 -3.62 -17.31 -6.27
N LYS A 550 -4.32 -16.96 -7.36
CA LYS A 550 -5.24 -15.79 -7.37
C LYS A 550 -6.46 -16.01 -6.45
N VAL A 551 -6.62 -17.24 -6.01
CA VAL A 551 -7.79 -17.80 -5.36
C VAL A 551 -7.86 -17.50 -3.88
N PHE A 552 -6.75 -17.36 -3.17
CA PHE A 552 -6.86 -17.31 -1.71
C PHE A 552 -7.44 -15.98 -1.22
N ILE A 553 -7.04 -14.85 -1.82
CA ILE A 553 -7.60 -13.53 -1.51
C ILE A 553 -9.05 -13.46 -2.00
N GLU A 554 -9.32 -13.94 -3.21
CA GLU A 554 -10.68 -13.99 -3.78
C GLU A 554 -11.60 -14.92 -2.97
N MET A 555 -11.18 -16.14 -2.63
CA MET A 555 -11.91 -17.10 -1.81
C MET A 555 -12.16 -16.58 -0.40
N ASN A 556 -11.20 -15.90 0.24
CA ASN A 556 -11.42 -15.27 1.54
C ASN A 556 -12.35 -14.05 1.44
N ASN A 557 -12.28 -13.27 0.36
CA ASN A 557 -13.23 -12.20 0.10
C ASN A 557 -14.64 -12.77 -0.15
N GLN A 558 -14.76 -13.90 -0.84
CA GLN A 558 -16.04 -14.59 -1.04
C GLN A 558 -16.57 -15.22 0.26
N ASN A 559 -15.70 -15.79 1.09
CA ASN A 559 -16.08 -16.28 2.42
C ASN A 559 -16.55 -15.13 3.32
N PHE A 560 -15.87 -13.99 3.30
CA PHE A 560 -16.31 -12.79 4.00
C PHE A 560 -17.65 -12.28 3.49
N LYS A 561 -17.83 -12.20 2.16
CA LYS A 561 -19.12 -11.83 1.54
C LYS A 561 -20.23 -12.80 1.94
N ALA A 562 -19.96 -14.10 1.94
CA ALA A 562 -20.93 -15.11 2.35
C ALA A 562 -21.32 -14.95 3.82
N SER A 563 -20.35 -14.75 4.71
CA SER A 563 -20.60 -14.46 6.13
C SER A 563 -21.38 -13.14 6.31
N LEU A 564 -21.07 -12.12 5.52
CA LEU A 564 -21.76 -10.84 5.56
C LEU A 564 -23.22 -11.00 5.12
N PHE A 565 -23.47 -11.68 3.99
CA PHE A 565 -24.84 -11.93 3.52
C PHE A 565 -25.64 -12.78 4.51
N ASN A 566 -25.03 -13.79 5.13
CA ASN A 566 -25.68 -14.56 6.21
C ASN A 566 -26.12 -13.66 7.37
N LEU A 567 -25.28 -12.71 7.78
CA LEU A 567 -25.60 -11.76 8.85
C LEU A 567 -26.72 -10.80 8.43
N LEU A 568 -26.68 -10.28 7.19
CA LEU A 568 -27.73 -9.38 6.68
C LEU A 568 -29.09 -10.10 6.61
N ILE A 569 -29.13 -11.34 6.12
CA ILE A 569 -30.34 -12.17 6.07
C ILE A 569 -30.92 -12.38 7.49
N GLU A 570 -30.06 -12.61 8.48
CA GLU A 570 -30.52 -12.75 9.86
C GLU A 570 -31.12 -11.47 10.42
N VAL A 571 -30.46 -10.33 10.19
CA VAL A 571 -30.99 -9.02 10.58
C VAL A 571 -32.36 -8.78 9.93
N GLU A 572 -32.51 -9.07 8.64
CA GLU A 572 -33.79 -8.96 7.93
C GLU A 572 -34.88 -9.85 8.52
N ASN A 573 -34.55 -11.11 8.82
CA ASN A 573 -35.50 -12.04 9.44
C ASN A 573 -35.95 -11.57 10.82
N ILE A 574 -35.04 -11.00 11.62
CA ILE A 574 -35.38 -10.43 12.93
C ILE A 574 -36.31 -9.21 12.77
N VAL A 575 -36.02 -8.32 11.81
CA VAL A 575 -36.88 -7.15 11.51
C VAL A 575 -38.25 -7.61 11.05
N LEU A 576 -38.32 -8.61 10.18
CA LEU A 576 -39.56 -9.20 9.66
C LEU A 576 -40.40 -9.80 10.79
N GLU A 577 -39.79 -10.58 11.70
CA GLU A 577 -40.45 -11.15 12.88
C GLU A 577 -41.02 -10.04 13.77
N LEU A 578 -40.22 -8.99 14.05
CA LEU A 578 -40.65 -7.86 14.86
C LEU A 578 -41.81 -7.09 14.22
N GLU A 579 -41.77 -6.91 12.89
CA GLU A 579 -42.83 -6.23 12.14
C GLU A 579 -44.13 -7.03 12.11
N GLN A 580 -44.05 -8.35 11.95
CA GLN A 580 -45.22 -9.24 11.98
C GLN A 580 -45.90 -9.25 13.35
N ASN A 581 -45.12 -9.07 14.43
CA ASN A 581 -45.59 -9.03 15.81
C ASN A 581 -46.18 -7.66 16.22
N LYS A 582 -46.04 -6.61 15.40
CA LYS A 582 -46.72 -5.34 15.64
C LYS A 582 -48.24 -5.54 15.56
N LYS A 583 -48.97 -4.82 16.41
CA LYS A 583 -50.43 -4.89 16.45
C LYS A 583 -50.98 -4.54 15.06
N LEU A 584 -51.84 -5.42 14.53
CA LEU A 584 -52.65 -5.10 13.35
C LEU A 584 -53.54 -3.93 13.72
N PHE A 585 -53.47 -2.86 12.94
CA PHE A 585 -54.42 -1.76 13.03
C PHE A 585 -55.79 -2.31 12.67
N SER A 586 -56.58 -2.72 13.66
CA SER A 586 -57.99 -2.99 13.44
C SER A 586 -58.65 -1.64 13.21
N ASN A 587 -58.85 -1.30 11.93
CA ASN A 587 -59.84 -0.30 11.52
C ASN A 587 -61.28 -0.78 11.82
N VAL A 588 -61.52 -1.30 13.02
CA VAL A 588 -62.86 -1.34 13.60
C VAL A 588 -63.04 0.04 14.23
N LEU A 589 -63.32 1.02 13.38
CA LEU A 589 -64.19 2.12 13.78
C LEU A 589 -65.42 1.46 14.43
N PRO A 590 -65.86 1.88 15.62
CA PRO A 590 -67.07 1.35 16.22
C PRO A 590 -68.22 1.61 15.24
N ARG A 591 -68.74 0.55 14.62
CA ARG A 591 -70.01 0.61 13.87
C ARG A 591 -71.04 1.19 14.81
N GLY A 592 -71.57 2.36 14.45
CA GLY A 592 -72.57 3.11 15.20
C GLY A 592 -73.68 2.19 15.70
N GLY A 593 -73.85 2.16 17.02
CA GLY A 593 -74.99 1.54 17.66
C GLY A 593 -76.27 2.22 17.18
N GLY A 594 -77.20 1.39 16.72
CA GLY A 594 -78.52 1.81 16.27
C GLY A 594 -79.25 2.65 17.33
N THR A 595 -79.91 3.69 16.83
CA THR A 595 -80.93 4.48 17.53
C THR A 595 -81.98 3.58 18.19
N LYS A 596 -81.91 3.41 19.51
CA LYS A 596 -83.03 2.96 20.34
C LYS A 596 -84.04 4.10 20.47
N LYS A 597 -85.22 3.91 19.88
CA LYS A 597 -86.44 4.69 20.17
C LYS A 597 -86.72 4.66 21.68
N LYS A 598 -86.77 5.84 22.31
CA LYS A 598 -87.32 6.03 23.68
C LYS A 598 -88.84 5.88 23.63
N GLY A 599 -89.36 4.83 24.26
CA GLY A 599 -90.75 4.77 24.69
C GLY A 599 -90.94 5.64 25.94
N LYS A 600 -91.92 6.55 25.88
CA LYS A 600 -92.51 7.24 27.04
C LYS A 600 -93.39 6.24 27.80
N ASN A 601 -93.31 6.25 29.13
CA ASN A 601 -94.39 5.99 30.09
C ASN A 601 -93.85 6.40 31.48
N SER A 602 -94.19 7.62 31.94
CA SER A 602 -95.35 7.94 32.79
C SER A 602 -95.13 7.48 34.24
N SER A 603 -94.53 8.37 35.03
CA SER A 603 -94.58 8.34 36.50
C SER A 603 -95.92 8.89 36.99
N LEU A 604 -96.53 8.23 37.98
CA LEU A 604 -97.51 8.87 38.86
C LEU A 604 -97.22 8.46 40.31
N PHE A 605 -96.62 9.42 41.01
CA PHE A 605 -96.54 9.53 42.46
C PHE A 605 -97.80 10.28 42.94
N THR A 606 -98.42 9.80 44.01
CA THR A 606 -99.59 10.43 44.64
C THR A 606 -99.18 11.47 45.70
N ARG A 607 -99.69 12.70 45.51
CA ARG A 607 -100.31 13.64 46.47
C ARG A 607 -99.68 13.93 47.85
N LYS A 608 -99.38 15.22 48.08
CA LYS A 608 -100.11 16.20 48.95
C LYS A 608 -99.22 17.46 49.09
N LEU A 609 -99.60 18.63 48.61
CA LEU A 609 -100.54 19.65 49.14
C LEU A 609 -100.00 20.50 50.31
N ILE A 610 -100.01 21.82 50.06
CA ILE A 610 -100.44 22.95 50.92
C ILE A 610 -99.36 23.92 51.46
N ASN A 611 -99.32 25.05 50.73
CA ASN A 611 -99.56 26.46 51.11
C ASN A 611 -98.50 27.38 51.72
N LYS A 612 -98.53 28.58 51.08
CA LYS A 612 -98.36 29.96 51.58
C LYS A 612 -96.96 30.32 52.08
N LYS A 613 -96.34 31.41 51.66
CA LYS A 613 -96.83 32.72 51.19
C LYS A 613 -95.98 33.21 50.02
#